data_AF-A0A959A067-F1
#
_entry.id   AF-A0A959A067-F1
#
_cell.length_a   1.000
_cell.length_b   1.000
_cell.length_c   1.000
_cell.angle_alpha   90.00
_cell.angle_beta   90.00
_cell.angle_gamma   90.00
#
_symmetry.space_group_name_H-M   'P 1'
#
loop_
_entity.id
_entity.type
_entity.pdbx_description
1 polymer ?
#
loop_
_entity_poly.entity_id
_entity_poly.type
_entity_poly.pdbx_seq_one_letter_code
_entity_poly.pdbx_strand_id
1 'polypeptide(L)'
;MSLVTKIEGWGNAHRPGWLDFFRIALGIFITYKGFEFMLNIEALESTTAGMAVMFSGAAVAHYIIFAHALGGPLLVFGLYTRIVSLIQVPILIGAVVFVNYPKGFFSLGNHMELEVSLIVLAGLIVFMVFGGGKFSVDEKRRKDKATA
;
A
#
# COMPACT_ATOMS: atom_id res chain seq x y z
N MET A 1 -20.26 20.12 -6.26
CA MET A 1 -19.00 19.35 -6.44
C MET A 1 -18.69 18.62 -5.14
N SER A 2 -18.35 17.32 -5.20
CA SER A 2 -17.99 16.56 -4.00
C SER A 2 -16.55 16.88 -3.57
N LEU A 3 -16.24 16.77 -2.27
CA LEU A 3 -14.87 16.95 -1.76
C LEU A 3 -13.85 16.08 -2.51
N VAL A 4 -14.26 14.87 -2.88
CA VAL A 4 -13.46 13.92 -3.67
C VAL A 4 -13.07 14.52 -5.03
N THR A 5 -14.02 15.09 -5.77
CA THR A 5 -13.73 15.72 -7.08
C THR A 5 -12.81 16.92 -6.98
N LYS A 6 -12.83 17.67 -5.86
CA LYS A 6 -11.95 18.81 -5.63
C LYS A 6 -10.51 18.36 -5.34
N ILE A 7 -10.35 17.33 -4.52
CA ILE A 7 -9.05 16.71 -4.21
C ILE A 7 -8.43 16.09 -5.48
N GLU A 8 -9.25 15.45 -6.31
CA GLU A 8 -8.84 14.92 -7.61
C GLU A 8 -8.31 16.00 -8.55
N GLY A 9 -9.05 17.10 -8.71
CA GLY A 9 -8.67 18.20 -9.58
C GLY A 9 -7.35 18.84 -9.18
N TRP A 10 -7.16 19.11 -7.87
CA TRP A 10 -5.92 19.67 -7.36
C TRP A 10 -4.74 18.70 -7.51
N GLY A 11 -4.95 17.42 -7.16
CA GLY A 11 -3.94 16.39 -7.26
C GLY A 11 -3.43 16.19 -8.69
N ASN A 12 -4.32 16.21 -9.68
CA ASN A 12 -3.93 16.10 -11.09
C ASN A 12 -3.22 17.33 -11.65
N ALA A 13 -3.56 18.53 -11.16
CA ALA A 13 -2.95 19.78 -11.62
C ALA A 13 -1.49 19.94 -11.18
N HIS A 14 -1.14 19.43 -9.99
CA HIS A 14 0.20 19.54 -9.41
C HIS A 14 0.98 18.22 -9.38
N ARG A 15 0.54 17.19 -10.12
CA ARG A 15 1.18 15.86 -10.08
C ARG A 15 2.52 15.87 -10.84
N PRO A 16 3.64 15.58 -10.17
CA PRO A 16 4.90 15.33 -10.87
C PRO A 16 4.85 14.00 -11.63
N GLY A 17 5.43 13.93 -12.83
CA GLY A 17 5.46 12.69 -13.63
C GLY A 17 6.18 11.52 -12.95
N TRP A 18 7.13 11.79 -12.04
CA TRP A 18 7.86 10.75 -11.30
C TRP A 18 6.96 9.97 -10.32
N LEU A 19 5.80 10.51 -9.91
CA LEU A 19 4.87 9.80 -9.03
C LEU A 19 4.30 8.54 -9.69
N ASP A 20 4.19 8.50 -11.01
CA ASP A 20 3.69 7.29 -11.70
C ASP A 20 4.74 6.16 -11.64
N PHE A 21 6.03 6.50 -11.78
CA PHE A 21 7.12 5.55 -11.55
C PHE A 21 7.16 5.07 -10.10
N PHE A 22 7.03 6.01 -9.14
CA PHE A 22 6.99 5.67 -7.73
C PHE A 22 5.81 4.75 -7.37
N ARG A 23 4.63 4.95 -7.99
CA ARG A 23 3.46 4.08 -7.83
C ARG A 23 3.77 2.64 -8.25
N ILE A 24 4.41 2.48 -9.40
CA ILE A 24 4.79 1.18 -9.96
C ILE A 24 5.79 0.49 -9.03
N ALA A 25 6.85 1.19 -8.62
CA ALA A 25 7.85 0.65 -7.71
C ALA A 25 7.23 0.21 -6.36
N LEU A 26 6.35 1.04 -5.80
CA LEU A 26 5.65 0.75 -4.54
C LEU A 26 4.71 -0.45 -4.68
N GLY A 27 3.97 -0.56 -5.79
CA GLY A 27 3.14 -1.72 -6.09
C GLY A 27 3.93 -3.02 -6.25
N ILE A 28 5.08 -2.98 -6.93
CA ILE A 28 5.99 -4.13 -7.06
C ILE A 28 6.50 -4.56 -5.68
N PHE A 29 6.96 -3.60 -4.87
CA PHE A 29 7.48 -3.89 -3.53
C PHE A 29 6.41 -4.54 -2.63
N ILE A 30 5.19 -3.99 -2.62
CA ILE A 30 4.06 -4.56 -1.89
C ILE A 30 3.75 -5.99 -2.36
N THR A 31 3.76 -6.21 -3.67
CA THR A 31 3.54 -7.54 -4.27
C THR A 31 4.59 -8.53 -3.77
N TYR A 32 5.87 -8.13 -3.81
CA TYR A 32 6.98 -8.93 -3.31
C TYR A 32 6.79 -9.30 -1.83
N LYS A 33 6.47 -8.34 -0.95
CA LYS A 33 6.17 -8.61 0.47
C LYS A 33 5.01 -9.58 0.64
N GLY A 34 3.96 -9.48 -0.19
CA GLY A 34 2.84 -10.42 -0.18
C GLY A 34 3.27 -11.86 -0.46
N PHE A 35 4.13 -12.07 -1.46
CA PHE A 35 4.69 -13.39 -1.76
C PHE A 35 5.61 -13.89 -0.65
N GLU A 36 6.46 -13.02 -0.09
CA GLU A 36 7.32 -13.36 1.04
C GLU A 36 6.51 -13.84 2.26
N PHE A 37 5.42 -13.15 2.58
CA PHE A 37 4.50 -13.54 3.65
C PHE A 37 3.80 -14.86 3.36
N MET A 38 3.40 -15.10 2.11
CA MET A 38 2.78 -16.37 1.72
C MET A 38 3.73 -17.55 1.87
N LEU A 39 5.03 -17.36 1.55
CA LEU A 39 6.06 -18.39 1.72
C LEU A 39 6.44 -18.62 3.19
N ASN A 40 6.14 -17.66 4.08
CA ASN A 40 6.48 -17.70 5.49
C ASN A 40 5.24 -17.50 6.39
N ILE A 41 4.12 -18.14 6.03
CA ILE A 41 2.83 -17.88 6.68
C ILE A 41 2.85 -18.20 8.18
N GLU A 42 3.53 -19.27 8.61
CA GLU A 42 3.64 -19.64 10.03
C GLU A 42 4.30 -18.54 10.88
N ALA A 43 5.35 -17.89 10.34
CA ALA A 43 6.01 -16.78 11.01
C ALA A 43 5.10 -15.55 11.07
N LEU A 44 4.33 -15.28 10.00
CA LEU A 44 3.36 -14.20 9.99
C LEU A 44 2.23 -14.45 11.00
N GLU A 45 1.70 -15.67 11.07
CA GLU A 45 0.64 -16.06 12.02
C GLU A 45 1.09 -15.95 13.47
N SER A 46 2.32 -16.37 13.77
CA SER A 46 2.92 -16.19 15.10
C SER A 46 3.04 -14.70 15.46
N THR A 47 3.48 -13.88 14.51
CA THR A 47 3.61 -12.43 14.70
C THR A 47 2.25 -11.77 14.92
N THR A 48 1.25 -12.11 14.11
CA THR A 48 -0.10 -11.52 14.20
C THR A 48 -0.88 -12.04 15.40
N ALA A 49 -0.63 -13.27 15.88
CA ALA A 49 -1.20 -13.78 17.13
C ALA A 49 -0.69 -13.02 18.36
N GLY A 50 0.54 -12.48 18.31
CA GLY A 50 1.08 -11.60 19.34
C GLY A 50 0.48 -10.18 19.33
N MET A 51 -0.22 -9.79 18.27
CA MET A 51 -0.95 -8.53 18.21
C MET A 51 -2.29 -8.71 18.93
N ALA A 52 -2.61 -7.88 19.93
CA ALA A 52 -3.86 -7.94 20.69
C ALA A 52 -5.08 -7.47 19.86
N VAL A 53 -5.37 -8.19 18.78
CA VAL A 53 -6.44 -7.91 17.82
C VAL A 53 -7.64 -8.83 18.12
N MET A 54 -8.85 -8.37 17.78
CA MET A 54 -10.10 -9.13 17.96
C MET A 54 -10.16 -10.44 17.14
N PHE A 55 -9.32 -10.59 16.12
CA PHE A 55 -9.31 -11.73 15.20
C PHE A 55 -8.14 -12.68 15.49
N SER A 56 -8.26 -13.94 15.05
CA SER A 56 -7.16 -14.90 15.16
C SER A 56 -5.96 -14.48 14.30
N GLY A 57 -4.75 -14.85 14.75
CA GLY A 57 -3.51 -14.59 14.00
C GLY A 57 -3.57 -15.12 12.56
N ALA A 58 -4.13 -16.32 12.37
CA ALA A 58 -4.38 -16.93 11.07
C ALA A 58 -5.27 -16.07 10.17
N ALA A 59 -6.40 -15.56 10.68
CA ALA A 59 -7.30 -14.73 9.89
C ALA A 59 -6.62 -13.41 9.46
N VAL A 60 -5.86 -12.79 10.36
CA VAL A 60 -5.11 -11.58 10.06
C VAL A 60 -4.00 -11.85 9.03
N ALA A 61 -3.26 -12.95 9.16
CA ALA A 61 -2.18 -13.32 8.24
C ALA A 61 -2.70 -13.53 6.81
N HIS A 62 -3.81 -14.27 6.65
CA HIS A 62 -4.42 -14.48 5.34
C HIS A 62 -4.92 -13.16 4.73
N TYR A 63 -5.56 -12.30 5.53
CA TYR A 63 -5.96 -10.97 5.09
C TYR A 63 -4.75 -10.15 4.57
N ILE A 64 -3.65 -10.12 5.31
CA ILE A 64 -2.43 -9.41 4.92
C ILE A 64 -1.89 -9.94 3.59
N ILE A 65 -1.81 -11.27 3.44
CA ILE A 65 -1.33 -11.92 2.21
C ILE A 65 -2.21 -11.54 1.02
N PHE A 66 -3.54 -11.69 1.12
CA PHE A 66 -4.45 -11.35 0.03
C PHE A 66 -4.39 -9.85 -0.32
N ALA A 67 -4.36 -8.98 0.68
CA ALA A 67 -4.29 -7.55 0.49
C ALA A 67 -3.01 -7.13 -0.25
N HIS A 68 -1.85 -7.74 0.07
CA HIS A 68 -0.59 -7.46 -0.62
C HIS A 68 -0.50 -8.12 -2.00
N ALA A 69 -0.88 -9.39 -2.12
CA ALA A 69 -0.79 -10.16 -3.36
C ALA A 69 -1.73 -9.64 -4.46
N LEU A 70 -2.91 -9.12 -4.08
CA LEU A 70 -3.86 -8.52 -5.02
C LEU A 70 -3.69 -6.99 -5.12
N GLY A 71 -3.52 -6.32 -3.98
CA GLY A 71 -3.39 -4.87 -3.94
C GLY A 71 -2.11 -4.36 -4.62
N GLY A 72 -0.99 -5.07 -4.46
CA GLY A 72 0.28 -4.72 -5.11
C GLY A 72 0.16 -4.59 -6.63
N PRO A 73 -0.28 -5.63 -7.36
CA PRO A 73 -0.48 -5.56 -8.81
C PRO A 73 -1.52 -4.52 -9.23
N LEU A 74 -2.62 -4.37 -8.49
CA LEU A 74 -3.61 -3.33 -8.76
C LEU A 74 -2.99 -1.92 -8.66
N LEU A 75 -2.10 -1.71 -7.70
CA LEU A 75 -1.39 -0.45 -7.55
C LEU A 75 -0.38 -0.21 -8.69
N VAL A 76 0.30 -1.27 -9.16
CA VAL A 76 1.19 -1.19 -10.35
C VAL A 76 0.43 -0.66 -11.56
N PHE A 77 -0.72 -1.26 -11.88
CA PHE A 77 -1.55 -0.82 -13.00
C PHE A 77 -2.31 0.49 -12.73
N GLY A 78 -2.36 0.93 -11.47
CA GLY A 78 -3.12 2.11 -11.06
C GLY A 78 -4.63 1.90 -11.24
N LEU A 79 -5.12 0.74 -10.78
CA LEU A 79 -6.54 0.39 -10.76
C LEU A 79 -7.05 0.45 -9.31
N TYR A 80 -8.11 1.22 -9.08
CA TYR A 80 -8.68 1.52 -7.76
C TYR A 80 -7.63 2.06 -6.77
N THR A 81 -6.72 2.90 -7.26
CA THR A 81 -5.48 3.32 -6.56
C THR A 81 -5.75 3.78 -5.13
N ARG A 82 -6.80 4.59 -4.91
CA ARG A 82 -7.14 5.11 -3.57
C ARG A 82 -7.64 4.03 -2.63
N ILE A 83 -8.51 3.14 -3.12
CA ILE A 83 -9.11 2.07 -2.32
C ILE A 83 -8.03 1.05 -1.95
N VAL A 84 -7.21 0.65 -2.92
CA VAL A 84 -6.08 -0.24 -2.72
C VAL A 84 -5.10 0.35 -1.72
N SER A 85 -4.77 1.64 -1.84
CA SER A 85 -3.89 2.31 -0.88
C SER A 85 -4.49 2.33 0.53
N LEU A 86 -5.78 2.63 0.64
CA LEU A 86 -6.50 2.64 1.92
C LEU A 86 -6.50 1.26 2.60
N ILE A 87 -6.67 0.18 1.85
CA ILE A 87 -6.61 -1.20 2.39
C ILE A 87 -5.21 -1.52 2.93
N GLN A 88 -4.16 -1.06 2.24
CA GLN A 88 -2.78 -1.34 2.61
C GLN A 88 -2.30 -0.51 3.82
N VAL A 89 -2.82 0.70 4.02
CA VAL A 89 -2.37 1.61 5.10
C VAL A 89 -2.47 0.99 6.50
N PRO A 90 -3.60 0.41 6.95
CA PRO A 90 -3.68 -0.23 8.27
C PRO A 90 -2.67 -1.36 8.47
N ILE A 91 -2.39 -2.13 7.42
CA ILE A 91 -1.41 -3.21 7.48
C ILE A 91 0.00 -2.65 7.69
N LEU A 92 0.37 -1.61 6.92
CA LEU A 92 1.67 -0.97 7.05
C LEU A 92 1.83 -0.26 8.40
N ILE A 93 0.76 0.34 8.95
CA ILE A 93 0.77 0.88 10.32
C ILE A 93 1.05 -0.24 11.33
N GLY A 94 0.38 -1.38 11.20
CA GLY A 94 0.61 -2.54 12.05
C GLY A 94 2.06 -3.04 11.96
N ALA A 95 2.62 -3.13 10.76
CA ALA A 95 4.01 -3.50 10.55
C ALA A 95 4.99 -2.50 11.18
N VAL A 96 4.77 -1.19 11.00
CA VAL A 96 5.60 -0.14 11.61
C VAL A 96 5.57 -0.24 13.13
N VAL A 97 4.39 -0.28 13.75
CA VAL A 97 4.23 -0.16 15.20
C VAL A 97 4.59 -1.45 15.94
N PHE A 98 4.12 -2.60 15.47
CA PHE A 98 4.25 -3.86 16.21
C PHE A 98 5.45 -4.70 15.78
N VAL A 99 5.96 -4.51 14.56
CA VAL A 99 7.05 -5.35 14.02
C VAL A 99 8.36 -4.58 13.92
N ASN A 100 8.37 -3.41 13.28
CA ASN A 100 9.62 -2.75 12.91
C ASN A 100 10.12 -1.76 13.97
N TYR A 101 9.23 -1.00 14.60
CA TYR A 101 9.60 -0.05 15.65
C TYR A 101 10.32 -0.71 16.84
N PRO A 102 9.86 -1.87 17.37
CA PRO A 102 10.55 -2.56 18.46
C PRO A 102 11.98 -3.03 18.10
N LYS A 103 12.27 -3.23 16.81
CA LYS A 103 13.59 -3.66 16.33
C LYS A 103 14.61 -2.51 16.20
N GLY A 104 14.16 -1.27 16.37
CA GLY A 104 15.01 -0.06 16.40
C GLY A 104 15.25 0.59 15.04
N PHE A 105 15.58 1.89 15.09
CA PHE A 105 15.88 2.74 13.93
C PHE A 105 17.35 2.64 13.53
N PHE A 106 17.65 2.59 12.23
CA PHE A 106 18.98 2.34 11.66
C PHE A 106 19.71 1.13 12.24
N SER A 107 18.97 0.13 12.70
CA SER A 107 19.56 -1.13 13.14
C SER A 107 20.14 -1.85 11.92
N LEU A 108 21.48 -1.82 11.79
CA LEU A 108 22.20 -2.51 10.71
C LEU A 108 21.88 -4.03 10.67
N GLY A 109 21.53 -4.62 11.81
CA GLY A 109 21.10 -6.00 11.92
C GLY A 109 19.67 -6.27 11.43
N ASN A 110 18.88 -5.23 11.16
CA ASN A 110 17.47 -5.34 10.74
C ASN A 110 17.21 -4.78 9.33
N HIS A 111 18.25 -4.72 8.48
CA HIS A 111 18.15 -4.40 7.05
C HIS A 111 17.34 -3.15 6.68
N MET A 112 17.26 -2.15 7.57
CA MET A 112 16.48 -0.92 7.40
C MET A 112 14.97 -1.15 7.15
N GLU A 113 14.38 -2.22 7.72
CA GLU A 113 12.96 -2.54 7.53
C GLU A 113 12.02 -1.43 8.01
N LEU A 114 12.39 -0.71 9.07
CA LEU A 114 11.57 0.37 9.62
C LEU A 114 11.48 1.54 8.64
N GLU A 115 12.61 1.99 8.13
CA GLU A 115 12.72 3.08 7.18
C GLU A 115 11.96 2.76 5.88
N VAL A 116 12.14 1.54 5.37
CA VAL A 116 11.43 1.07 4.17
C VAL A 116 9.92 1.06 4.42
N SER A 117 9.47 0.54 5.56
CA SER A 117 8.03 0.51 5.88
C SER A 117 7.42 1.91 6.05
N LEU A 118 8.18 2.87 6.60
CA LEU A 118 7.76 4.27 6.69
C LEU A 118 7.65 4.93 5.31
N ILE A 119 8.61 4.68 4.41
CA ILE A 119 8.58 5.20 3.04
C ILE A 119 7.37 4.64 2.28
N VAL A 120 7.10 3.33 2.42
CA VAL A 120 5.95 2.69 1.78
C VAL A 120 4.64 3.25 2.35
N LEU A 121 4.54 3.40 3.67
CA LEU A 121 3.36 3.99 4.32
C LEU A 121 3.13 5.44 3.85
N ALA A 122 4.16 6.27 3.82
CA ALA A 122 4.08 7.64 3.31
C ALA A 122 3.64 7.66 1.84
N GLY A 123 4.18 6.76 1.02
CA GLY A 123 3.79 6.62 -0.38
C GLY A 123 2.33 6.22 -0.57
N LEU A 124 1.81 5.28 0.25
CA LEU A 124 0.40 4.90 0.23
C LEU A 124 -0.51 6.08 0.61
N ILE A 125 -0.12 6.89 1.61
CA ILE A 125 -0.86 8.11 1.98
C ILE A 125 -0.88 9.10 0.80
N VAL A 126 0.26 9.29 0.13
CA VAL A 126 0.34 10.13 -1.08
C VAL A 126 -0.63 9.63 -2.15
N PHE A 127 -0.65 8.33 -2.46
CA PHE A 127 -1.55 7.77 -3.47
C PHE A 127 -3.03 7.75 -3.05
N MET A 128 -3.33 7.79 -1.75
CA MET A 128 -4.69 7.99 -1.24
C MET A 128 -5.20 9.39 -1.60
N VAL A 129 -4.35 10.42 -1.50
CA VAL A 129 -4.70 11.81 -1.82
C VAL A 129 -4.69 12.04 -3.34
N PHE A 130 -3.55 11.78 -3.99
CA PHE A 130 -3.34 12.09 -5.41
C PHE A 130 -3.97 11.09 -6.38
N GLY A 131 -4.27 9.86 -5.94
CA GLY A 131 -4.83 8.81 -6.80
C GLY A 131 -3.86 8.26 -7.85
N GLY A 132 -4.41 7.63 -8.88
CA GLY A 132 -3.68 6.85 -9.89
C GLY A 132 -2.73 7.64 -10.79
N GLY A 133 -3.05 8.89 -11.14
CA GLY A 133 -2.25 9.68 -12.09
C GLY A 133 -2.53 9.40 -13.56
N LYS A 134 -1.80 10.06 -14.46
CA LYS A 134 -2.11 10.09 -15.91
C LYS A 134 -1.91 8.72 -16.59
N PHE A 135 -0.89 7.98 -16.17
CA PHE A 135 -0.57 6.65 -16.68
C PHE A 135 -1.20 5.54 -15.82
N SER A 136 -2.49 5.71 -15.48
CA SER A 136 -3.24 4.76 -14.65
C SER A 136 -4.46 4.23 -15.40
N VAL A 137 -4.86 3.00 -15.07
CA VAL A 137 -6.14 2.46 -15.58
C VAL A 137 -7.32 3.28 -15.04
N ASP A 138 -7.22 3.81 -13.82
CA ASP A 138 -8.23 4.72 -13.25
C ASP A 138 -8.48 5.96 -14.13
N GLU A 139 -7.40 6.58 -14.63
CA GLU A 139 -7.47 7.73 -15.54
C GLU A 139 -8.10 7.35 -16.87
N LYS A 140 -7.70 6.20 -17.43
CA LYS A 140 -8.28 5.68 -18.68
C LYS A 140 -9.79 5.50 -18.54
N ARG A 141 -10.25 4.82 -17.48
CA ARG A 141 -11.68 4.63 -17.18
C ARG A 141 -12.44 5.94 -17.00
N ARG A 142 -11.79 6.97 -16.43
CA ARG A 142 -12.41 8.30 -16.29
C ARG A 142 -12.63 8.97 -17.65
N LYS A 143 -11.64 8.88 -18.54
CA LYS A 143 -11.73 9.45 -19.89
C LYS A 143 -12.80 8.73 -20.73
N ASP A 144 -12.82 7.41 -20.70
CA ASP A 144 -13.79 6.59 -21.45
C ASP A 144 -15.25 6.94 -21.07
N LYS A 145 -15.50 7.19 -19.78
CA LYS A 145 -16.82 7.64 -19.28
C LYS A 145 -17.19 9.08 -19.64
N ALA A 146 -16.22 9.94 -19.91
CA ALA A 146 -16.48 11.32 -20.31
C ALA A 146 -16.78 11.44 -21.81
N THR A 147 -16.38 10.45 -22.60
CA THR A 147 -16.61 10.37 -24.05
C THR A 147 -17.85 9.56 -24.43
N ALA A 148 -18.47 8.86 -23.49
CA ALA A 148 -19.70 8.08 -23.66
C ALA A 148 -20.92 8.89 -23.23
#